data_AF-A0A9Q3PMQ5-F1
#
_entry.id   AF-A0A9Q3PMQ5-F1
#
_cell.length_a   1.000
_cell.length_b   1.000
_cell.length_c   1.000
_cell.angle_alpha   90.00
_cell.angle_beta   90.00
_cell.angle_gamma   90.00
#
_symmetry.space_group_name_H-M   'P 1'
#
loop_
_entity.id
_entity.type
_entity.pdbx_description
1 polymer ?
#
loop_
_entity_poly.entity_id
_entity_poly.type
_entity_poly.pdbx_seq_one_letter_code
_entity_poly.pdbx_strand_id
1 'polypeptide(L)'
;MGQALLKEVPKLKQWPHLSGEGEYDHMEFIRGIDIIKEELQLPERLVTERFNALFTRSAHRWYIKLRQAHGHQSWTWWKTQIINKWANDAWRFKVETAFESSKPNSDKDKDLPWFHQQKDRLTALYPDMSEFMIHRQILRQCGGDLENTVKSRTTEQSSAEDIINILEEVTTRTRSGSSRVNLKTRFNTP
;
A
#
# COMPACT_ATOMS: atom_id res chain seq x y z
N MET A 1 -16.65 -5.97 -36.01
CA MET A 1 -15.53 -6.01 -35.05
C MET A 1 -16.02 -6.49 -33.68
N GLY A 2 -16.22 -7.80 -33.46
CA GLY A 2 -17.07 -8.24 -32.32
C GLY A 2 -16.67 -9.48 -31.51
N GLN A 3 -15.69 -10.29 -31.93
CA GLN A 3 -15.34 -11.52 -31.20
C GLN A 3 -13.86 -11.63 -30.77
N ALA A 4 -12.95 -10.89 -31.41
CA ALA A 4 -11.53 -10.92 -31.07
C ALA A 4 -11.22 -10.21 -29.73
N LEU A 5 -11.81 -9.03 -29.50
CA LEU A 5 -11.60 -8.23 -28.28
C LEU A 5 -12.10 -8.93 -27.00
N LEU A 6 -13.12 -9.79 -27.08
CA LEU A 6 -13.66 -10.49 -25.91
C LEU A 6 -12.75 -11.61 -25.39
N LYS A 7 -11.87 -12.17 -26.24
CA LYS A 7 -10.91 -13.21 -25.84
C LYS A 7 -9.77 -12.67 -25.00
N GLU A 8 -9.49 -11.37 -25.09
CA GLU A 8 -8.41 -10.69 -24.38
C GLU A 8 -8.86 -10.13 -23.02
N VAL A 9 -10.17 -10.10 -22.74
CA VAL A 9 -10.67 -9.64 -21.44
C VAL A 9 -10.33 -10.67 -20.36
N PRO A 10 -9.62 -10.29 -19.27
CA PRO A 10 -9.24 -11.20 -18.21
C PRO A 10 -10.46 -11.86 -17.57
N LYS A 11 -10.27 -13.10 -17.11
CA LYS A 11 -11.31 -13.81 -16.34
C LYS A 11 -11.53 -13.06 -15.03
N LEU A 12 -12.76 -13.07 -14.51
CA LEU A 12 -13.14 -12.34 -13.28
C LEU A 12 -12.17 -12.57 -12.10
N LYS A 13 -11.64 -13.78 -11.94
CA LYS A 13 -10.65 -14.11 -10.91
C LYS A 13 -9.32 -13.32 -10.97
N GLN A 14 -9.02 -12.70 -12.11
CA GLN A 14 -7.82 -11.89 -12.35
C GLN A 14 -8.08 -10.40 -12.11
N TRP A 15 -9.33 -10.02 -11.88
CA TRP A 15 -9.69 -8.64 -11.56
C TRP A 15 -9.53 -8.41 -10.06
N PRO A 16 -9.23 -7.16 -9.65
CA PRO A 16 -9.25 -6.82 -8.24
C PRO A 16 -10.68 -6.96 -7.68
N HIS A 17 -10.78 -7.26 -6.38
CA HIS A 17 -12.06 -7.36 -5.68
C HIS A 17 -12.07 -6.34 -4.55
N LEU A 18 -13.23 -5.75 -4.27
CA LEU A 18 -13.41 -4.83 -3.15
C LEU A 18 -14.34 -5.48 -2.12
N SER A 19 -13.84 -5.68 -0.90
CA SER A 19 -14.62 -6.20 0.23
C SER A 19 -15.22 -5.09 1.09
N GLY A 20 -14.53 -3.95 1.15
CA GLY A 20 -14.84 -2.82 2.02
C GLY A 20 -14.37 -3.00 3.46
N GLU A 21 -13.47 -3.97 3.72
CA GLU A 21 -13.04 -4.37 5.07
C GLU A 21 -11.52 -4.23 5.30
N GLY A 22 -10.71 -4.01 4.25
CA GLY A 22 -9.25 -3.84 4.35
C GLY A 22 -8.79 -2.40 4.61
N GLU A 23 -7.52 -2.26 5.03
CA GLU A 23 -6.93 -0.95 5.38
C GLU A 23 -6.90 0.02 4.19
N TYR A 24 -6.70 -0.43 2.96
CA TYR A 24 -6.68 0.42 1.75
C TYR A 24 -7.26 -0.30 0.51
N ASP A 25 -8.09 -1.32 0.76
CA ASP A 25 -8.75 -2.21 -0.20
C ASP A 25 -9.41 -1.44 -1.39
N HIS A 26 -10.04 -0.31 -1.09
CA HIS A 26 -10.70 0.52 -2.12
C HIS A 26 -9.74 1.23 -3.07
N MET A 27 -8.57 1.67 -2.59
CA MET A 27 -7.58 2.35 -3.44
C MET A 27 -6.87 1.35 -4.37
N GLU A 28 -6.52 0.17 -3.85
CA GLU A 28 -5.98 -0.92 -4.68
C GLU A 28 -6.98 -1.38 -5.72
N PHE A 29 -8.25 -1.53 -5.33
CA PHE A 29 -9.33 -1.84 -6.27
C PHE A 29 -9.41 -0.82 -7.41
N ILE A 30 -9.46 0.48 -7.09
CA ILE A 30 -9.54 1.54 -8.11
C ILE A 30 -8.33 1.49 -9.05
N ARG A 31 -7.10 1.43 -8.50
CA ARG A 31 -5.87 1.39 -9.31
C ARG A 31 -5.82 0.18 -10.22
N GLY A 32 -6.16 -1.01 -9.70
CA GLY A 32 -6.17 -2.24 -10.48
C GLY A 32 -7.18 -2.18 -11.64
N ILE A 33 -8.36 -1.60 -11.43
CA ILE A 33 -9.33 -1.38 -12.50
C ILE A 33 -8.83 -0.37 -13.53
N ASP A 34 -8.23 0.75 -13.09
CA ASP A 34 -7.68 1.76 -13.99
C ASP A 34 -6.59 1.17 -14.90
N ILE A 35 -5.65 0.38 -14.35
CA ILE A 35 -4.60 -0.32 -15.12
C ILE A 35 -5.22 -1.27 -16.15
N ILE A 36 -6.11 -2.18 -15.73
CA ILE A 36 -6.74 -3.15 -16.65
C ILE A 36 -7.50 -2.43 -17.77
N LYS A 37 -8.21 -1.36 -17.43
CA LYS A 37 -8.98 -0.58 -18.39
C LYS A 37 -8.08 0.14 -19.39
N GLU A 38 -6.95 0.70 -18.94
CA GLU A 38 -5.99 1.42 -19.78
C GLU A 38 -5.23 0.46 -20.72
N GLU A 39 -4.63 -0.60 -20.17
CA GLU A 39 -3.82 -1.55 -20.94
C GLU A 39 -4.62 -2.27 -22.03
N LEU A 40 -5.88 -2.62 -21.72
CA LEU A 40 -6.76 -3.35 -22.64
C LEU A 40 -7.77 -2.46 -23.35
N GLN A 41 -7.68 -1.13 -23.16
CA GLN A 41 -8.59 -0.13 -23.75
C GLN A 41 -10.08 -0.48 -23.57
N LEU A 42 -10.45 -0.99 -22.39
CA LEU A 42 -11.79 -1.52 -22.17
C LEU A 42 -12.84 -0.40 -22.14
N PRO A 43 -14.00 -0.61 -22.79
CA PRO A 43 -15.17 0.24 -22.59
C PRO A 43 -15.61 0.23 -21.13
N GLU A 44 -15.98 1.40 -20.57
CA GLU A 44 -16.44 1.51 -19.18
C GLU A 44 -17.62 0.59 -18.86
N ARG A 45 -18.48 0.36 -19.86
CA ARG A 45 -19.62 -0.54 -19.71
C ARG A 45 -19.18 -1.96 -19.32
N LEU A 46 -18.12 -2.51 -19.93
CA LEU A 46 -17.62 -3.84 -19.59
C LEU A 46 -17.07 -3.91 -18.17
N VAL A 47 -16.44 -2.83 -17.69
CA VAL A 47 -15.97 -2.74 -16.31
C VAL A 47 -17.15 -2.76 -15.34
N THR A 48 -18.14 -1.88 -15.58
CA THR A 48 -19.28 -1.72 -14.66
C THR A 48 -20.25 -2.91 -14.65
N GLU A 49 -20.33 -3.68 -15.75
CA GLU A 49 -21.11 -4.93 -15.81
C GLU A 49 -20.51 -6.03 -14.92
N ARG A 50 -19.20 -5.97 -14.61
CA ARG A 50 -18.52 -6.95 -13.76
C ARG A 50 -18.66 -6.67 -12.27
N PHE A 51 -19.10 -5.48 -11.88
CA PHE A 51 -19.15 -5.03 -10.49
C PHE A 51 -19.91 -5.95 -9.55
N ASN A 52 -20.97 -6.61 -10.02
CA ASN A 52 -21.71 -7.57 -9.20
C ASN A 52 -20.82 -8.73 -8.69
N ALA A 53 -19.77 -9.10 -9.44
CA ALA A 53 -18.82 -10.13 -9.03
C ALA A 53 -17.59 -9.56 -8.30
N LEU A 54 -17.20 -8.33 -8.62
CA LEU A 54 -15.98 -7.72 -8.07
C LEU A 54 -16.19 -7.11 -6.67
N PHE A 55 -17.40 -6.62 -6.38
CA PHE A 55 -17.75 -6.23 -5.02
C PHE A 55 -18.12 -7.47 -4.22
N THR A 56 -17.55 -7.58 -3.02
CA THR A 56 -17.79 -8.69 -2.09
C THR A 56 -18.19 -8.15 -0.73
N ARG A 57 -18.74 -9.02 0.14
CA ARG A 57 -19.09 -8.70 1.54
C ARG A 57 -19.88 -7.40 1.70
N SER A 58 -19.38 -6.46 2.50
CA SER A 58 -20.04 -5.19 2.81
C SER A 58 -20.16 -4.29 1.57
N ALA A 59 -19.15 -4.30 0.70
CA ALA A 59 -19.14 -3.53 -0.54
C ALA A 59 -20.19 -4.03 -1.54
N HIS A 60 -20.44 -5.34 -1.61
CA HIS A 60 -21.48 -5.90 -2.48
C HIS A 60 -22.87 -5.37 -2.10
N ARG A 61 -23.19 -5.39 -0.79
CA ARG A 61 -24.49 -4.88 -0.29
C ARG A 61 -24.67 -3.39 -0.57
N TRP A 62 -23.60 -2.61 -0.43
CA TRP A 62 -23.60 -1.18 -0.76
C TRP A 62 -23.80 -0.96 -2.27
N TYR A 63 -23.08 -1.71 -3.10
CA TYR A 63 -23.17 -1.64 -4.56
C TYR A 63 -24.59 -1.89 -5.06
N ILE A 64 -25.24 -2.97 -4.60
CA ILE A 64 -26.61 -3.31 -5.04
C ILE A 64 -27.58 -2.17 -4.74
N LYS A 65 -27.54 -1.59 -3.54
CA LYS A 65 -28.39 -0.45 -3.16
C LYS A 65 -28.17 0.75 -4.06
N LEU A 66 -26.90 1.09 -4.30
CA LEU A 66 -26.54 2.27 -5.09
C LEU A 66 -26.89 2.08 -6.58
N ARG A 67 -26.68 0.87 -7.10
CA ARG A 67 -27.05 0.48 -8.48
C ARG A 67 -28.56 0.52 -8.70
N GLN A 68 -29.36 0.12 -7.72
CA GLN A 68 -30.82 0.21 -7.78
C GLN A 68 -31.30 1.67 -7.79
N ALA A 69 -30.67 2.54 -6.99
CA ALA A 69 -31.06 3.95 -6.89
C ALA A 69 -30.65 4.80 -8.10
N HIS A 70 -29.46 4.55 -8.68
CA HIS A 70 -28.87 5.42 -9.70
C HIS A 70 -28.71 4.77 -11.09
N GLY A 71 -29.04 3.50 -11.24
CA GLY A 71 -28.96 2.78 -12.52
C GLY A 71 -27.54 2.64 -13.08
N HIS A 72 -27.43 2.66 -14.41
CA HIS A 72 -26.14 2.56 -15.09
C HIS A 72 -25.37 3.88 -14.98
N GLN A 73 -24.12 3.81 -14.54
CA GLN A 73 -23.26 4.97 -14.30
C GLN A 73 -21.85 4.69 -14.80
N SER A 74 -21.10 5.76 -15.13
CA SER A 74 -19.73 5.71 -15.63
C SER A 74 -18.73 5.21 -14.58
N TRP A 75 -17.56 4.75 -15.03
CA TRP A 75 -16.51 4.33 -14.10
C TRP A 75 -16.06 5.50 -13.22
N THR A 76 -15.89 6.69 -13.81
CA THR A 76 -15.56 7.92 -13.07
C THR A 76 -16.54 8.20 -11.94
N TRP A 77 -17.84 8.05 -12.18
CA TRP A 77 -18.85 8.23 -11.13
C TRP A 77 -18.67 7.21 -10.01
N TRP A 78 -18.44 5.94 -10.35
CA TRP A 78 -18.20 4.89 -9.35
C TRP A 78 -16.93 5.12 -8.53
N LYS A 79 -15.83 5.61 -9.14
CA LYS A 79 -14.63 6.02 -8.40
C LYS A 79 -14.96 7.04 -7.32
N THR A 80 -15.71 8.09 -7.67
CA THR A 80 -16.17 9.09 -6.70
C THR A 80 -16.98 8.47 -5.56
N GLN A 81 -17.91 7.57 -5.87
CA GLN A 81 -18.73 6.93 -4.84
C GLN A 81 -17.92 6.01 -3.92
N ILE A 82 -16.96 5.26 -4.46
CA ILE A 82 -16.07 4.38 -3.69
C ILE A 82 -15.21 5.24 -2.74
N ILE A 83 -14.60 6.31 -3.25
CA ILE A 83 -13.78 7.24 -2.45
C ILE A 83 -14.64 7.87 -1.34
N ASN A 84 -15.82 8.41 -1.66
CA ASN A 84 -16.70 9.01 -0.66
C ASN A 84 -17.12 8.03 0.43
N LYS A 85 -17.30 6.74 0.08
CA LYS A 85 -17.74 5.72 1.03
C LYS A 85 -16.61 5.25 1.95
N TRP A 86 -15.43 4.98 1.39
CA TRP A 86 -14.34 4.26 2.08
C TRP A 86 -13.07 5.07 2.33
N ALA A 87 -12.87 6.20 1.66
CA ALA A 87 -11.77 7.14 1.90
C ALA A 87 -12.23 8.36 2.71
N ASN A 88 -13.14 8.15 3.68
CA ASN A 88 -13.66 9.22 4.53
C ASN A 88 -12.65 9.63 5.63
N ASP A 89 -12.94 10.72 6.34
CA ASP A 89 -12.04 11.27 7.37
C ASP A 89 -11.69 10.28 8.48
N ALA A 90 -12.64 9.43 8.89
CA ALA A 90 -12.39 8.42 9.91
C ALA A 90 -11.41 7.35 9.43
N TRP A 91 -11.52 6.94 8.16
CA TRP A 91 -10.55 6.07 7.52
C TRP A 91 -9.17 6.74 7.45
N ARG A 92 -9.14 8.00 6.98
CA ARG A 92 -7.91 8.77 6.84
C ARG A 92 -7.17 8.87 8.17
N PHE A 93 -7.87 9.28 9.22
CA PHE A 93 -7.34 9.36 10.58
C PHE A 93 -6.79 8.02 11.07
N LYS A 94 -7.51 6.90 10.81
CA LYS A 94 -7.06 5.56 11.19
C LYS A 94 -5.74 5.19 10.50
N VAL A 95 -5.61 5.44 9.20
CA VAL A 95 -4.40 5.11 8.43
C VAL A 95 -3.24 6.03 8.81
N GLU A 96 -3.48 7.33 9.01
CA GLU A 96 -2.49 8.28 9.52
C GLU A 96 -1.96 7.85 10.89
N THR A 97 -2.86 7.52 11.82
CA THR A 97 -2.48 7.01 13.16
C THR A 97 -1.68 5.71 13.06
N ALA A 98 -2.09 4.80 12.17
CA ALA A 98 -1.38 3.54 11.96
C ALA A 98 0.02 3.77 11.37
N PHE A 99 0.19 4.76 10.50
CA PHE A 99 1.49 5.17 9.98
C PHE A 99 2.38 5.78 11.08
N GLU A 100 1.85 6.74 11.86
CA GLU A 100 2.60 7.47 12.88
C GLU A 100 3.04 6.61 14.07
N SER A 101 2.21 5.65 14.47
CA SER A 101 2.49 4.73 15.58
C SER A 101 3.42 3.57 15.18
N SER A 102 3.61 3.35 13.88
CA SER A 102 4.40 2.22 13.37
C SER A 102 5.89 2.54 13.37
N LYS A 103 6.69 1.67 14.00
CA LYS A 103 8.15 1.78 14.06
C LYS A 103 8.81 0.55 13.45
N PRO A 104 9.99 0.70 12.81
CA PRO A 104 10.75 -0.45 12.33
C PRO A 104 11.05 -1.37 13.52
N ASN A 105 10.86 -2.67 13.32
CA ASN A 105 10.99 -3.62 14.42
C ASN A 105 12.48 -3.89 14.69
N SER A 106 12.79 -4.34 15.91
CA SER A 106 14.16 -4.80 16.24
C SER A 106 14.52 -6.15 15.59
N ASP A 107 13.59 -6.75 14.87
CA ASP A 107 13.71 -8.07 14.25
C ASP A 107 13.83 -7.97 12.73
N LYS A 108 14.91 -8.55 12.18
CA LYS A 108 15.36 -8.37 10.79
C LYS A 108 14.32 -8.84 9.77
N ASP A 109 13.61 -9.92 10.10
CA ASP A 109 12.64 -10.55 9.20
C ASP A 109 11.35 -9.72 9.02
N LYS A 110 11.30 -8.51 9.61
CA LYS A 110 10.11 -7.65 9.61
C LYS A 110 10.35 -6.27 9.00
N ASP A 111 11.59 -5.91 8.65
CA ASP A 111 11.90 -4.59 8.07
C ASP A 111 11.29 -4.43 6.66
N LEU A 112 11.41 -5.45 5.80
CA LEU A 112 10.80 -5.46 4.46
C LEU A 112 9.26 -5.37 4.51
N PRO A 113 8.54 -6.25 5.23
CA PRO A 113 7.07 -6.15 5.33
C PRO A 113 6.61 -4.82 5.94
N TRP A 114 7.35 -4.31 6.94
CA TRP A 114 7.04 -3.03 7.57
C TRP A 114 7.18 -1.86 6.59
N PHE A 115 8.28 -1.81 5.83
CA PHE A 115 8.54 -0.73 4.87
C PHE A 115 7.48 -0.70 3.77
N HIS A 116 7.16 -1.85 3.17
CA HIS A 116 6.11 -1.94 2.16
C HIS A 116 4.75 -1.51 2.74
N GLN A 117 4.40 -1.94 3.95
CA GLN A 117 3.17 -1.49 4.59
C GLN A 117 3.14 0.03 4.81
N GLN A 118 4.26 0.66 5.21
CA GLN A 118 4.30 2.12 5.34
C GLN A 118 4.19 2.83 3.98
N LYS A 119 4.81 2.27 2.93
CA LYS A 119 4.70 2.77 1.55
C LYS A 119 3.25 2.73 1.08
N ASP A 120 2.57 1.60 1.26
CA ASP A 120 1.16 1.42 0.87
C ASP A 120 0.24 2.44 1.55
N ARG A 121 0.43 2.68 2.87
CA ARG A 121 -0.32 3.69 3.63
C ARG A 121 -0.16 5.09 3.04
N LEU A 122 1.08 5.50 2.79
CA LEU A 122 1.36 6.84 2.26
C LEU A 122 0.84 7.00 0.83
N THR A 123 1.00 5.98 -0.03
CA THR A 123 0.44 5.99 -1.38
C THR A 123 -1.08 6.03 -1.38
N ALA A 124 -1.74 5.38 -0.40
CA ALA A 124 -3.19 5.46 -0.24
C ALA A 124 -3.66 6.84 0.25
N LEU A 125 -2.94 7.43 1.21
CA LEU A 125 -3.27 8.74 1.79
C LEU A 125 -2.96 9.92 0.87
N TYR A 126 -1.92 9.79 0.04
CA TYR A 126 -1.32 10.83 -0.78
C TYR A 126 -0.90 10.27 -2.15
N PRO A 127 -1.84 10.01 -3.07
CA PRO A 127 -1.55 9.37 -4.36
C PRO A 127 -0.61 10.19 -5.25
N ASP A 128 -0.59 11.52 -5.08
CA ASP A 128 0.25 12.44 -5.86
C ASP A 128 1.63 12.69 -5.22
N MET A 129 1.93 12.04 -4.09
CA MET A 129 3.23 12.18 -3.42
C MET A 129 4.31 11.44 -4.21
N SER A 130 5.44 12.11 -4.47
CA SER A 130 6.56 11.48 -5.17
C SER A 130 7.15 10.33 -4.35
N GLU A 131 7.69 9.34 -5.05
CA GLU A 131 8.32 8.18 -4.41
C GLU A 131 9.44 8.58 -3.43
N PHE A 132 10.26 9.56 -3.82
CA PHE A 132 11.28 10.14 -2.94
C PHE A 132 10.69 10.73 -1.64
N MET A 133 9.57 11.46 -1.73
CA MET A 133 8.91 12.01 -0.53
C MET A 133 8.30 10.91 0.35
N ILE A 134 7.71 9.87 -0.27
CA ILE A 134 7.23 8.69 0.45
C ILE A 134 8.40 8.05 1.22
N HIS A 135 9.50 7.74 0.55
CA HIS A 135 10.70 7.16 1.17
C HIS A 135 11.21 8.03 2.32
N ARG A 136 11.30 9.36 2.13
CA ARG A 136 11.74 10.29 3.16
C ARG A 136 10.83 10.28 4.39
N GLN A 137 9.52 10.17 4.20
CA GLN A 137 8.56 10.15 5.30
C GLN A 137 8.59 8.82 6.05
N ILE A 138 8.81 7.68 5.37
CA ILE A 138 9.04 6.38 6.02
C ILE A 138 10.33 6.42 6.86
N LEU A 139 11.42 6.96 6.32
CA LEU A 139 12.70 7.02 7.04
C LEU A 139 12.63 7.87 8.31
N ARG A 140 11.79 8.91 8.34
CA ARG A 140 11.50 9.68 9.57
C ARG A 140 10.89 8.83 10.68
N GLN A 141 10.19 7.74 10.34
CA GLN A 141 9.67 6.83 11.35
C GLN A 141 10.75 6.03 12.07
N CYS A 142 11.92 5.84 11.44
CA CYS A 142 13.06 5.18 12.07
C CYS A 142 13.61 5.99 13.24
N GLY A 143 13.72 7.32 13.07
CA GLY A 143 14.24 8.25 14.07
C GLY A 143 15.72 8.05 14.40
N GLY A 144 16.30 9.07 15.07
CA GLY A 144 17.63 9.01 15.68
C GLY A 144 18.75 8.57 14.74
N ASP A 145 19.65 7.73 15.25
CA ASP A 145 20.83 7.27 14.52
C ASP A 145 20.48 6.36 13.33
N LEU A 146 19.39 5.60 13.42
CA LEU A 146 18.95 4.73 12.34
C LEU A 146 18.53 5.56 11.11
N GLU A 147 17.71 6.59 11.32
CA GLU A 147 17.31 7.52 10.26
C GLU A 147 18.54 8.18 9.61
N ASN A 148 19.46 8.72 10.41
CA ASN A 148 20.66 9.40 9.90
C ASN A 148 21.57 8.45 9.12
N THR A 149 21.79 7.25 9.65
CA THR A 149 22.67 6.24 9.03
C THR A 149 22.11 5.78 7.69
N VAL A 150 20.81 5.51 7.61
CA VAL A 150 20.18 5.08 6.35
C VAL A 150 20.20 6.24 5.34
N LYS A 151 19.80 7.45 5.76
CA LYS A 151 19.79 8.63 4.87
C LYS A 151 21.16 8.96 4.27
N SER A 152 22.24 8.82 5.05
CA SER A 152 23.61 9.05 4.55
C SER A 152 24.04 8.08 3.45
N ARG A 153 23.30 6.98 3.23
CA ARG A 153 23.61 5.93 2.27
C ARG A 153 22.58 5.83 1.13
N THR A 154 21.56 6.68 1.15
CA THR A 154 20.49 6.73 0.13
C THR A 154 20.57 8.02 -0.66
N THR A 155 20.19 7.97 -1.93
CA THR A 155 20.01 9.15 -2.78
C THR A 155 18.53 9.36 -3.11
N GLU A 156 18.20 10.45 -3.80
CA GLU A 156 16.82 10.70 -4.25
C GLU A 156 16.33 9.65 -5.25
N GLN A 157 17.26 8.93 -5.90
CA GLN A 157 17.01 7.88 -6.87
C GLN A 157 17.00 6.47 -6.26
N SER A 158 17.26 6.32 -4.95
CA SER A 158 17.26 5.02 -4.30
C SER A 158 15.87 4.37 -4.37
N SER A 159 15.84 3.11 -4.79
CA SER A 159 14.60 2.33 -4.83
C SER A 159 14.15 1.92 -3.43
N ALA A 160 12.94 1.38 -3.32
CA ALA A 160 12.48 0.81 -2.05
C ALA A 160 13.41 -0.33 -1.60
N GLU A 161 13.85 -1.17 -2.54
CA GLU A 161 14.76 -2.30 -2.29
C GLU A 161 16.14 -1.82 -1.82
N ASP A 162 16.70 -0.77 -2.42
CA ASP A 162 17.96 -0.17 -1.96
C ASP A 162 17.86 0.25 -0.49
N ILE A 163 16.77 0.94 -0.14
CA ILE A 163 16.53 1.45 1.21
C ILE A 163 16.34 0.29 2.20
N ILE A 164 15.56 -0.73 1.82
CA ILE A 164 15.32 -1.93 2.64
C ILE A 164 16.63 -2.68 2.90
N ASN A 165 17.46 -2.90 1.87
CA ASN A 165 18.76 -3.56 2.02
C ASN A 165 19.67 -2.80 3.00
N ILE A 166 19.69 -1.48 2.92
CA ILE A 166 20.46 -0.64 3.86
C ILE A 166 19.88 -0.71 5.27
N LEU A 167 18.55 -0.67 5.43
CA LEU A 167 17.89 -0.81 6.72
C LEU A 167 18.28 -2.13 7.39
N GLU A 168 18.15 -3.24 6.68
CA GLU A 168 18.55 -4.57 7.17
C GLU A 168 20.04 -4.61 7.55
N GLU A 169 20.93 -4.08 6.71
CA GLU A 169 22.36 -4.01 7.01
C GLU A 169 22.64 -3.25 8.32
N VAL A 170 21.97 -2.11 8.55
CA VAL A 170 22.19 -1.28 9.74
C VAL A 170 21.60 -1.94 10.99
N THR A 171 20.40 -2.52 10.91
CA THR A 171 19.77 -3.22 12.03
C THR A 171 20.55 -4.49 12.41
N THR A 172 21.13 -5.20 11.42
CA THR A 172 21.99 -6.37 11.66
C THR A 172 23.31 -6.04 12.37
N ARG A 173 23.98 -4.96 11.98
CA ARG A 173 25.27 -4.54 12.56
C ARG A 173 25.11 -4.03 13.99
N THR A 174 24.06 -3.26 14.25
CA THR A 174 23.77 -2.71 15.59
C THR A 174 23.53 -3.83 16.61
N ARG A 175 22.81 -4.90 16.24
CA ARG A 175 22.66 -6.10 17.11
C ARG A 175 23.97 -6.82 17.37
N SER A 176 24.81 -6.99 16.34
CA SER A 176 26.09 -7.71 16.45
C SER A 176 27.11 -6.96 17.31
N GLY A 177 27.07 -5.63 17.32
CA GLY A 177 27.87 -4.77 18.20
C GLY A 177 27.47 -4.92 19.68
N SER A 178 26.17 -4.89 19.98
CA SER A 178 25.64 -5.03 21.35
C SER A 178 25.94 -6.40 21.98
N SER A 179 25.97 -7.48 21.18
CA SER A 179 26.39 -8.80 21.67
C SER A 179 27.89 -8.86 22.01
N ARG A 180 28.75 -8.11 21.32
CA ARG A 180 30.20 -8.07 21.61
C ARG A 180 30.55 -7.25 22.85
N VAL A 181 29.79 -6.20 23.16
CA VAL A 181 30.01 -5.38 24.38
C VAL A 181 29.76 -6.20 25.65
N ASN A 182 28.78 -7.11 25.64
CA ASN A 182 28.47 -7.97 26.79
C ASN A 182 29.48 -9.11 27.06
N LEU A 183 30.37 -9.43 26.12
CA LEU A 183 31.45 -10.41 26.36
C LEU A 183 32.70 -9.79 26.99
N LYS A 184 32.91 -8.48 26.85
CA LYS A 184 34.08 -7.81 27.45
C LYS A 184 33.90 -7.47 28.93
N THR A 185 32.67 -7.43 29.43
CA THR A 185 32.36 -7.16 30.86
C THR A 185 32.38 -8.39 31.77
N ARG A 186 32.59 -9.61 31.23
CA ARG A 186 32.69 -10.85 32.03
C ARG A 186 34.11 -11.34 32.32
N PHE A 187 35.15 -10.63 31.83
CA PHE A 187 36.56 -10.98 32.05
C PHE A 187 37.34 -9.88 32.77
N ASN A 188 36.69 -9.16 33.69
CA ASN A 188 37.41 -8.29 34.63
C ASN A 188 36.65 -8.22 35.96
N THR A 189 36.94 -9.17 36.84
CA THR A 189 36.84 -8.97 38.28
C THR A 189 38.06 -9.62 38.93
N PRO A 190 38.76 -8.92 39.84
CA PRO A 190 39.98 -9.40 40.50
C PRO A 190 39.73 -10.61 41.40
#